data_AF-C7MET3-F1
#
_entry.id   AF-C7MET3-F1
#
_cell.length_a   1.000
_cell.length_b   1.000
_cell.length_c   1.000
_cell.angle_alpha   90.00
_cell.angle_beta   90.00
_cell.angle_gamma   90.00
#
_symmetry.space_group_name_H-M   'P 1'
#
loop_
_entity.id
_entity.type
_entity.pdbx_description
1 polymer ?
#
loop_
_entity_poly.entity_id
_entity_poly.type
_entity_poly.pdbx_seq_one_letter_code
_entity_poly.pdbx_strand_id
1 'polypeptide(L)'
;MTGETWLYLYEDRSEKRLYVGIADRLDRVWGPHNADAETVRDAPGSQILQTVEPFSSRDDALKAEAVAIHVAMLSGVAVYHAEGGVSVSDGQVRVANRAGVGSTSVLGPAVKRKKGTVSFDSLSGTAIVTISAGHMDDRRGPYGGAGGAVFSQRAQKWWKIAPAKQHKVERLIAILAGSHGVILGDWDVDVRSGYGPNGDVFPLVDPADDDPRKIKGMRLVGVSGQSGRIYSDDLRG
;
A
#
# COMPACT_ATOMS: atom_id res chain seq x y z
N MET A 1 -17.76 24.15 1.51
CA MET A 1 -16.76 23.51 2.40
C MET A 1 -15.61 23.05 1.53
N THR A 2 -14.46 23.70 1.64
CA THR A 2 -13.20 23.30 1.01
C THR A 2 -12.58 22.19 1.86
N GLY A 3 -12.91 20.95 1.51
CA GLY A 3 -12.35 19.76 2.16
C GLY A 3 -11.31 19.12 1.26
N GLU A 4 -10.17 18.76 1.85
CA GLU A 4 -9.20 17.86 1.25
C GLU A 4 -9.94 16.64 0.65
N THR A 5 -9.67 16.34 -0.61
CA THR A 5 -10.34 15.26 -1.33
C THR A 5 -9.31 14.35 -1.98
N TRP A 6 -9.44 13.05 -1.84
CA TRP A 6 -8.55 12.05 -2.44
C TRP A 6 -9.22 11.38 -3.63
N LEU A 7 -8.46 11.06 -4.67
CA LEU A 7 -8.87 10.16 -5.73
C LEU A 7 -8.38 8.75 -5.36
N TYR A 8 -9.23 7.74 -5.55
CA TYR A 8 -8.90 6.34 -5.33
C TYR A 8 -9.39 5.46 -6.48
N LEU A 9 -8.70 4.33 -6.67
CA LEU A 9 -8.90 3.39 -7.76
C LEU A 9 -8.93 1.95 -7.26
N TYR A 10 -9.78 1.12 -7.84
CA TYR A 10 -9.60 -0.35 -7.84
C TYR A 10 -9.24 -0.79 -9.25
N GLU A 11 -8.13 -1.49 -9.43
CA GLU A 11 -7.62 -1.90 -10.74
C GLU A 11 -7.49 -3.43 -10.80
N ASP A 12 -8.25 -4.07 -11.68
CA ASP A 12 -8.05 -5.46 -12.10
C ASP A 12 -7.45 -5.47 -13.52
N ARG A 13 -6.14 -5.70 -13.61
CA ARG A 13 -5.43 -5.73 -14.89
C ARG A 13 -5.70 -6.98 -15.72
N SER A 14 -6.03 -8.10 -15.09
CA SER A 14 -6.34 -9.35 -15.79
C SER A 14 -7.62 -9.22 -16.59
N GLU A 15 -8.64 -8.66 -15.97
CA GLU A 15 -9.97 -8.50 -16.56
C GLU A 15 -10.18 -7.12 -17.20
N LYS A 16 -9.15 -6.26 -17.18
CA LYS A 16 -9.19 -4.87 -17.65
C LYS A 16 -10.39 -4.10 -17.08
N ARG A 17 -10.54 -4.15 -15.76
CA ARG A 17 -11.60 -3.43 -15.03
C ARG A 17 -10.98 -2.38 -14.12
N LEU A 18 -11.58 -1.21 -14.09
CA LEU A 18 -11.17 -0.10 -13.25
C LEU A 18 -12.41 0.47 -12.54
N TYR A 19 -12.34 0.62 -11.24
CA TYR A 19 -13.25 1.47 -10.48
C TYR A 19 -12.55 2.76 -10.11
N VAL A 20 -13.21 3.91 -10.29
CA VAL A 20 -12.69 5.24 -9.93
C VAL A 20 -13.65 5.90 -8.95
N GLY A 21 -13.11 6.53 -7.90
CA GLY A 21 -13.89 7.31 -6.96
C GLY A 21 -13.10 8.44 -6.32
N ILE A 22 -13.81 9.44 -5.78
CA ILE A 22 -13.23 10.47 -4.92
C ILE A 22 -13.84 10.43 -3.51
N ALA A 23 -13.07 10.84 -2.51
CA ALA A 23 -13.52 10.84 -1.11
C ALA A 23 -12.94 11.99 -0.31
N ASP A 24 -13.70 12.47 0.68
CA ASP A 24 -13.25 13.47 1.67
C ASP A 24 -12.45 12.86 2.84
N ARG A 25 -12.17 11.57 2.77
CA ARG A 25 -11.48 10.79 3.80
C ARG A 25 -10.71 9.62 3.19
N LEU A 26 -9.53 9.36 3.74
CA LEU A 26 -8.64 8.30 3.26
C LEU A 26 -9.24 6.89 3.40
N ASP A 27 -10.01 6.62 4.45
CA ASP A 27 -10.57 5.31 4.76
C ASP A 27 -11.79 4.91 3.90
N ARG A 28 -12.37 5.85 3.14
CA ARG A 28 -13.52 5.58 2.26
C ARG A 28 -13.25 4.48 1.23
N VAL A 29 -12.01 4.35 0.78
CA VAL A 29 -11.55 3.28 -0.14
C VAL A 29 -11.71 1.86 0.45
N TRP A 30 -11.98 1.73 1.75
CA TRP A 30 -12.25 0.45 2.43
C TRP A 30 -13.69 0.30 2.89
N GLY A 31 -14.54 1.30 2.66
CA GLY A 31 -15.95 1.25 3.02
C GLY A 31 -16.75 0.31 2.13
N PRO A 32 -18.06 0.15 2.40
CA PRO A 32 -18.98 -0.49 1.47
C PRO A 32 -19.10 0.32 0.17
N HIS A 33 -19.18 -0.37 -0.96
CA HIS A 33 -19.41 0.23 -2.29
C HIS A 33 -20.52 -0.52 -3.03
N ASN A 34 -20.82 -0.10 -4.26
CA ASN A 34 -21.73 -0.85 -5.12
C ASN A 34 -21.11 -2.19 -5.55
N ALA A 35 -21.94 -3.13 -6.02
CA ALA A 35 -21.52 -4.50 -6.34
C ALA A 35 -20.39 -4.56 -7.39
N ASP A 36 -20.38 -3.64 -8.36
CA ASP A 36 -19.33 -3.57 -9.37
C ASP A 36 -17.98 -3.18 -8.76
N ALA A 37 -17.96 -2.17 -7.90
CA ALA A 37 -16.77 -1.73 -7.20
C ALA A 37 -16.21 -2.84 -6.29
N GLU A 38 -17.07 -3.53 -5.55
CA GLU A 38 -16.67 -4.64 -4.69
C GLU A 38 -16.13 -5.82 -5.50
N THR A 39 -16.74 -6.11 -6.66
CA THR A 39 -16.25 -7.13 -7.60
C THR A 39 -14.83 -6.82 -8.06
N VAL A 40 -14.53 -5.57 -8.45
CA VAL A 40 -13.17 -5.19 -8.85
C VAL A 40 -12.21 -5.21 -7.66
N ARG A 41 -12.62 -4.71 -6.48
CA ARG A 41 -11.80 -4.67 -5.26
C ARG A 41 -11.36 -6.06 -4.79
N ASP A 42 -12.30 -7.00 -4.80
CA ASP A 42 -12.15 -8.30 -4.17
C ASP A 42 -11.63 -9.37 -5.15
N ALA A 43 -11.53 -9.04 -6.44
CA ALA A 43 -10.94 -9.92 -7.43
C ALA A 43 -9.46 -10.26 -7.10
N PRO A 44 -9.03 -11.53 -7.25
CA PRO A 44 -7.66 -11.94 -6.97
C PRO A 44 -6.64 -11.14 -7.78
N GLY A 45 -5.69 -10.50 -7.10
CA GLY A 45 -4.64 -9.73 -7.74
C GLY A 45 -5.00 -8.29 -8.11
N SER A 46 -6.21 -7.83 -7.77
CA SER A 46 -6.59 -6.43 -7.88
C SER A 46 -5.70 -5.51 -7.04
N GLN A 47 -5.47 -4.31 -7.55
CA GLN A 47 -4.76 -3.24 -6.87
C GLN A 47 -5.71 -2.18 -6.37
N ILE A 48 -5.41 -1.63 -5.20
CA ILE A 48 -6.19 -0.55 -4.60
C ILE A 48 -5.23 0.62 -4.43
N LEU A 49 -5.50 1.70 -5.17
CA LEU A 49 -4.63 2.87 -5.27
C LEU A 49 -5.36 4.11 -4.77
N GLN A 50 -4.61 5.09 -4.28
CA GLN A 50 -5.13 6.37 -3.83
C GLN A 50 -4.06 7.45 -4.01
N THR A 51 -4.46 8.70 -4.26
CA THR A 51 -3.51 9.81 -4.23
C THR A 51 -2.86 9.91 -2.85
N VAL A 52 -1.53 10.06 -2.83
CA VAL A 52 -0.78 10.14 -1.56
C VAL A 52 -1.14 11.42 -0.80
N GLU A 53 -1.30 12.51 -1.55
CA GLU A 53 -1.74 13.81 -1.06
C GLU A 53 -3.16 14.11 -1.57
N PRO A 54 -3.98 14.85 -0.80
CA PRO A 54 -5.29 15.27 -1.26
C PRO A 54 -5.20 16.36 -2.33
N PHE A 55 -6.21 16.42 -3.18
CA PHE A 55 -6.54 17.63 -3.92
C PHE A 55 -6.96 18.73 -2.96
N SER A 56 -6.52 19.95 -3.25
CA SER A 56 -6.86 21.15 -2.48
C SER A 56 -8.35 21.51 -2.53
N SER A 57 -9.09 20.97 -3.52
CA SER A 57 -10.53 21.17 -3.65
C SER A 57 -11.23 19.93 -4.21
N ARG A 58 -12.51 19.77 -3.85
CA ARG A 58 -13.38 18.72 -4.41
C ARG A 58 -13.60 18.89 -5.92
N ASP A 59 -13.65 20.13 -6.40
CA ASP A 59 -13.83 20.43 -7.82
C ASP A 59 -12.64 19.92 -8.65
N ASP A 60 -11.43 20.09 -8.14
CA ASP A 60 -10.23 19.57 -8.81
C ASP A 60 -10.15 18.04 -8.75
N ALA A 61 -10.60 17.43 -7.64
CA ALA A 61 -10.73 15.99 -7.55
C ALA A 61 -11.75 15.43 -8.57
N LEU A 62 -12.90 16.11 -8.75
CA LEU A 62 -13.90 15.75 -9.77
C LEU A 62 -13.34 15.85 -11.20
N LYS A 63 -12.54 16.89 -11.49
CA LYS A 63 -11.86 16.99 -12.80
C LYS A 63 -10.88 15.85 -13.01
N ALA A 64 -10.09 15.51 -11.98
CA ALA A 64 -9.14 14.40 -12.05
C ALA A 64 -9.85 13.04 -12.24
N GLU A 65 -10.95 12.81 -11.53
CA GLU A 65 -11.82 11.63 -11.70
C GLU A 65 -12.36 11.53 -13.14
N ALA A 66 -12.90 12.61 -13.68
CA ALA A 66 -13.42 12.66 -15.05
C ALA A 66 -12.33 12.34 -16.09
N VAL A 67 -11.13 12.89 -15.92
CA VAL A 67 -9.98 12.61 -16.80
C VAL A 67 -9.55 11.15 -16.70
N ALA A 68 -9.48 10.58 -15.48
CA ALA A 68 -9.13 9.18 -15.28
C ALA A 68 -10.14 8.24 -15.94
N ILE A 69 -11.45 8.50 -15.77
CA ILE A 69 -12.53 7.75 -16.43
C ILE A 69 -12.38 7.85 -17.95
N HIS A 70 -12.22 9.07 -18.49
CA HIS A 70 -12.10 9.29 -19.92
C HIS A 70 -10.90 8.52 -20.52
N VAL A 71 -9.71 8.64 -19.93
CA VAL A 71 -8.50 7.94 -20.40
C VAL A 71 -8.65 6.42 -20.33
N ALA A 72 -9.27 5.89 -19.28
CA ALA A 72 -9.51 4.46 -19.15
C ALA A 72 -10.47 3.94 -20.24
N MET A 73 -11.55 4.68 -20.53
CA MET A 73 -12.47 4.37 -21.64
C MET A 73 -11.74 4.35 -23.00
N LEU A 74 -10.83 5.31 -23.26
CA LEU A 74 -10.01 5.33 -24.48
C LEU A 74 -9.10 4.11 -24.62
N SER A 75 -8.74 3.49 -23.49
CA SER A 75 -7.86 2.32 -23.44
C SER A 75 -8.63 1.00 -23.54
N GLY A 76 -9.96 1.05 -23.71
CA GLY A 76 -10.82 -0.14 -23.73
C GLY A 76 -10.92 -0.86 -22.40
N VAL A 77 -10.64 -0.15 -21.29
CA VAL A 77 -10.81 -0.65 -19.93
C VAL A 77 -12.26 -0.43 -19.52
N ALA A 78 -12.91 -1.45 -18.97
CA ALA A 78 -14.25 -1.30 -18.42
C ALA A 78 -14.17 -0.43 -17.16
N VAL A 79 -14.89 0.70 -17.15
CA VAL A 79 -14.83 1.68 -16.06
C VAL A 79 -16.13 1.71 -15.27
N TYR A 80 -16.01 1.50 -13.97
CA TYR A 80 -17.07 1.69 -12.98
C TYR A 80 -16.75 2.94 -12.16
N HIS A 81 -17.77 3.70 -11.74
CA HIS A 81 -17.57 4.91 -10.96
C HIS A 81 -18.51 4.97 -9.75
N ALA A 82 -18.12 5.75 -8.74
CA ALA A 82 -18.94 5.98 -7.56
C ALA A 82 -20.24 6.71 -7.92
N GLU A 83 -21.33 6.42 -7.20
CA GLU A 83 -22.56 7.21 -7.30
C GLU A 83 -22.29 8.70 -6.98
N GLY A 84 -22.73 9.59 -7.88
CA GLY A 84 -22.43 11.02 -7.80
C GLY A 84 -21.06 11.42 -8.37
N GLY A 85 -20.34 10.48 -8.99
CA GLY A 85 -19.15 10.75 -9.81
C GLY A 85 -19.50 11.29 -11.19
N VAL A 86 -18.48 11.69 -11.96
CA VAL A 86 -18.67 12.29 -13.28
C VAL A 86 -18.95 11.20 -14.33
N SER A 87 -20.12 11.27 -14.98
CA SER A 87 -20.42 10.43 -16.15
C SER A 87 -19.81 11.04 -17.41
N VAL A 88 -18.96 10.28 -18.10
CA VAL A 88 -18.38 10.66 -19.40
C VAL A 88 -19.14 9.89 -20.49
N SER A 89 -19.77 10.59 -21.43
CA SER A 89 -20.49 9.96 -22.55
C SER A 89 -19.51 9.45 -23.61
N ASP A 90 -19.73 8.23 -24.10
CA ASP A 90 -18.92 7.57 -25.12
C ASP A 90 -18.75 8.41 -26.39
N GLY A 91 -17.50 8.59 -26.80
CA GLY A 91 -17.13 9.13 -28.11
C GLY A 91 -15.87 8.41 -28.60
N GLN A 92 -15.84 8.03 -29.87
CA GLN A 92 -14.63 7.51 -30.51
C GLN A 92 -13.57 8.62 -30.59
N VAL A 93 -12.62 8.65 -29.65
CA VAL A 93 -11.49 9.57 -29.71
C VAL A 93 -10.30 8.85 -30.34
N ARG A 94 -9.79 9.41 -31.43
CA ARG A 94 -8.50 9.01 -32.01
C ARG A 94 -7.39 9.71 -31.23
N VAL A 95 -6.65 8.96 -30.42
CA VAL A 95 -5.52 9.48 -29.65
C VAL A 95 -4.34 9.70 -30.60
N ALA A 96 -3.91 10.95 -30.75
CA ALA A 96 -2.65 11.31 -31.37
C ALA A 96 -1.75 11.94 -30.31
N ASN A 97 -1.00 11.12 -29.56
CA ASN A 97 0.17 11.64 -28.86
C ASN A 97 1.27 10.57 -28.73
N ARG A 98 2.52 11.04 -28.91
CA ARG A 98 3.77 10.31 -29.04
C ARG A 98 4.72 10.87 -27.99
N ALA A 99 4.51 10.54 -26.72
CA ALA A 99 5.43 10.88 -25.65
C ALA A 99 5.21 9.96 -24.43
N GLY A 100 6.30 9.33 -23.98
CA GLY A 100 6.55 8.62 -22.73
C GLY A 100 5.36 8.15 -21.87
N VAL A 101 5.34 6.84 -21.60
CA VAL A 101 4.64 6.24 -20.45
C VAL A 101 5.22 6.86 -19.17
N GLY A 102 4.61 7.95 -18.70
CA GLY A 102 4.97 8.60 -17.44
C GLY A 102 4.50 7.76 -16.27
N SER A 103 5.37 7.53 -15.28
CA SER A 103 5.00 6.80 -14.05
C SER A 103 3.93 7.56 -13.27
N THR A 104 3.04 6.83 -12.61
CA THR A 104 1.96 7.35 -11.77
C THR A 104 2.47 7.85 -10.42
N SER A 105 3.56 8.61 -10.37
CA SER A 105 4.23 9.07 -9.14
C SER A 105 3.34 9.78 -8.10
N VAL A 106 2.12 10.18 -8.50
CA VAL A 106 1.09 10.81 -7.67
C VAL A 106 0.11 9.82 -7.01
N LEU A 107 0.00 8.59 -7.54
CA LEU A 107 -0.80 7.51 -6.99
C LEU A 107 0.10 6.57 -6.19
N GLY A 108 -0.33 6.25 -4.98
CA GLY A 108 0.28 5.22 -4.16
C GLY A 108 -0.73 4.12 -3.84
N PRO A 109 -0.30 2.98 -3.30
CA PRO A 109 -1.22 1.99 -2.78
C PRO A 109 -2.03 2.57 -1.63
N ALA A 110 -3.33 2.29 -1.62
CA ALA A 110 -4.19 2.65 -0.51
C ALA A 110 -3.72 1.89 0.73
N VAL A 111 -3.58 2.62 1.84
CA VAL A 111 -3.18 2.04 3.12
C VAL A 111 -4.37 2.05 4.06
N LYS A 112 -4.77 0.88 4.56
CA LYS A 112 -5.83 0.79 5.57
C LYS A 112 -5.31 1.33 6.89
N ARG A 113 -5.71 2.56 7.25
CA ARG A 113 -5.38 3.15 8.55
C ARG A 113 -6.28 2.55 9.64
N LYS A 114 -5.68 2.12 10.74
CA LYS A 114 -6.34 1.62 11.94
C LYS A 114 -6.11 2.60 13.07
N LYS A 115 -7.16 2.92 13.83
CA LYS A 115 -7.03 3.74 15.04
C LYS A 115 -6.14 3.02 16.05
N GLY A 116 -5.10 3.70 16.51
CA GLY A 116 -4.13 3.17 17.46
C GLY A 116 -2.70 3.57 17.11
N THR A 117 -1.83 3.53 18.10
CA THR A 117 -0.41 3.82 17.95
C THR A 117 0.40 2.72 18.62
N VAL A 118 1.49 2.33 17.98
CA VAL A 118 2.54 1.49 18.57
C VAL A 118 3.70 2.42 18.91
N SER A 119 4.16 2.39 20.16
CA SER A 119 5.35 3.16 20.55
C SER A 119 6.60 2.38 20.18
N PHE A 120 7.58 3.05 19.56
CA PHE A 120 8.87 2.45 19.28
C PHE A 120 9.55 1.92 20.56
N ASP A 121 9.45 2.68 21.66
CA ASP A 121 10.04 2.33 22.96
C ASP A 121 9.41 1.07 23.60
N SER A 122 8.25 0.62 23.08
CA SER A 122 7.58 -0.59 23.53
C SER A 122 8.01 -1.86 22.77
N LEU A 123 8.84 -1.70 21.74
CA LEU A 123 9.32 -2.81 20.91
C LEU A 123 10.56 -3.46 21.54
N SER A 124 10.64 -4.78 21.45
CA SER A 124 11.80 -5.60 21.83
C SER A 124 12.05 -6.63 20.74
N GLY A 125 13.32 -7.01 20.53
CA GLY A 125 13.69 -8.02 19.55
C GLY A 125 13.23 -7.71 18.12
N THR A 126 12.99 -6.43 17.79
CA THR A 126 12.27 -6.04 16.58
C THR A 126 13.20 -5.38 15.56
N ALA A 127 13.20 -5.89 14.33
CA ALA A 127 13.71 -5.18 13.16
C ALA A 127 12.58 -4.44 12.45
N ILE A 128 12.82 -3.20 12.03
CA ILE A 128 11.84 -2.37 11.35
C ILE A 128 12.35 -2.02 9.95
N VAL A 129 11.66 -2.47 8.91
CA VAL A 129 11.99 -2.19 7.51
C VAL A 129 11.07 -1.10 6.96
N THR A 130 11.63 -0.23 6.11
CA THR A 130 10.88 0.91 5.54
C THR A 130 10.63 0.68 4.06
N ILE A 131 9.40 0.40 3.66
CA ILE A 131 9.02 0.09 2.28
C ILE A 131 8.51 1.37 1.60
N SER A 132 9.10 1.80 0.48
CA SER A 132 8.63 2.97 -0.26
C SER A 132 7.42 2.66 -1.15
N ALA A 133 6.63 3.70 -1.46
CA ALA A 133 5.50 3.62 -2.38
C ALA A 133 5.95 3.19 -3.80
N GLY A 134 7.05 3.74 -4.32
CA GLY A 134 7.60 3.36 -5.64
C GLY A 134 8.10 1.92 -5.72
N HIS A 135 8.48 1.29 -4.59
CA HIS A 135 8.71 -0.15 -4.57
C HIS A 135 7.41 -0.96 -4.59
N MET A 136 6.25 -0.35 -4.32
CA MET A 136 4.93 -1.01 -4.39
C MET A 136 4.32 -1.01 -5.79
N ASP A 137 4.84 -0.18 -6.71
CA ASP A 137 4.40 -0.14 -8.11
C ASP A 137 4.75 -1.42 -8.90
N ASP A 138 5.75 -2.18 -8.45
CA ASP A 138 6.19 -3.43 -9.10
C ASP A 138 5.43 -4.69 -8.65
N ARG A 139 4.10 -4.55 -8.54
CA ARG A 139 3.08 -5.61 -8.34
C ARG A 139 2.67 -5.84 -6.87
N ARG A 140 1.39 -5.54 -6.65
CA ARG A 140 0.51 -5.90 -5.50
C ARG A 140 0.76 -5.08 -4.24
N GLY A 141 -0.26 -4.31 -3.84
CA GLY A 141 -0.28 -3.55 -2.60
C GLY A 141 -0.48 -4.44 -1.36
N PRO A 142 -0.15 -3.94 -0.15
CA PRO A 142 -0.33 -4.67 1.12
C PRO A 142 -1.79 -4.90 1.54
N TYR A 143 -2.74 -4.30 0.82
CA TYR A 143 -4.16 -4.32 1.10
C TYR A 143 -4.94 -4.56 -0.20
N GLY A 144 -5.94 -5.44 -0.19
CA GLY A 144 -6.68 -5.91 -1.38
C GLY A 144 -6.57 -7.42 -1.57
N GLY A 145 -7.07 -7.98 -2.69
CA GLY A 145 -7.10 -9.42 -3.00
C GLY A 145 -5.73 -10.14 -3.14
N ALA A 146 -4.65 -9.55 -2.65
CA ALA A 146 -3.33 -10.16 -2.52
C ALA A 146 -3.08 -10.54 -1.04
N GLY A 147 -2.91 -11.83 -0.76
CA GLY A 147 -2.64 -12.33 0.58
C GLY A 147 -1.26 -11.92 1.14
N GLY A 148 -1.11 -11.97 2.47
CA GLY A 148 0.10 -11.54 3.19
C GLY A 148 1.41 -12.20 2.73
N ALA A 149 1.34 -13.41 2.15
CA ALA A 149 2.48 -14.16 1.64
C ALA A 149 3.26 -13.48 0.50
N VAL A 150 2.60 -12.63 -0.29
CA VAL A 150 3.27 -11.86 -1.36
C VAL A 150 3.97 -10.64 -0.77
N PHE A 151 3.38 -10.05 0.27
CA PHE A 151 3.89 -8.84 0.89
C PHE A 151 5.10 -9.12 1.79
N SER A 152 5.12 -10.25 2.50
CA SER A 152 6.25 -10.67 3.34
C SER A 152 7.55 -10.82 2.56
N GLN A 153 7.53 -11.28 1.29
CA GLN A 153 8.74 -11.38 0.46
C GLN A 153 9.50 -10.05 0.32
N ARG A 154 8.77 -8.93 0.34
CA ARG A 154 9.34 -7.58 0.24
C ARG A 154 9.93 -7.12 1.58
N ALA A 155 9.30 -7.51 2.69
CA ALA A 155 9.81 -7.22 4.02
C ALA A 155 11.02 -8.09 4.40
N GLN A 156 11.06 -9.35 3.93
CA GLN A 156 12.09 -10.33 4.28
C GLN A 156 13.47 -10.05 3.68
N LYS A 157 13.56 -9.43 2.50
CA LYS A 157 14.80 -9.25 1.72
C LYS A 157 15.27 -7.80 1.73
N TRP A 158 15.56 -7.26 2.92
CA TRP A 158 15.84 -5.83 3.06
C TRP A 158 17.34 -5.52 3.26
N TRP A 159 17.99 -6.11 4.27
CA TRP A 159 19.43 -6.00 4.47
C TRP A 159 20.01 -7.24 5.16
N LYS A 160 21.33 -7.40 5.08
CA LYS A 160 22.07 -8.41 5.84
C LYS A 160 22.04 -8.14 7.35
N ILE A 161 21.60 -9.12 8.13
CA ILE A 161 21.62 -9.13 9.59
C ILE A 161 22.95 -9.68 10.08
N ALA A 162 23.62 -8.93 10.95
CA ALA A 162 24.88 -9.36 11.55
C ALA A 162 24.67 -10.65 12.37
N PRO A 163 25.57 -11.66 12.27
CA PRO A 163 25.41 -12.93 12.98
C PRO A 163 25.14 -12.79 14.49
N ALA A 164 25.78 -11.81 15.14
CA ALA A 164 25.59 -11.51 16.56
C ALA A 164 24.17 -11.03 16.93
N LYS A 165 23.36 -10.60 15.95
CA LYS A 165 21.98 -10.13 16.15
C LYS A 165 20.93 -11.13 15.68
N GLN A 166 21.29 -12.09 14.83
CA GLN A 166 20.35 -13.04 14.21
C GLN A 166 19.51 -13.80 15.25
N HIS A 167 20.11 -14.24 16.35
CA HIS A 167 19.41 -14.95 17.42
C HIS A 167 18.55 -14.05 18.34
N LYS A 168 18.61 -12.72 18.16
CA LYS A 168 17.90 -11.75 19.00
C LYS A 168 16.75 -11.05 18.28
N VAL A 169 16.70 -11.11 16.95
CA VAL A 169 15.64 -10.49 16.18
C VAL A 169 14.50 -11.50 16.01
N GLU A 170 13.52 -11.41 16.89
CA GLU A 170 12.35 -12.29 16.98
C GLU A 170 11.11 -11.72 16.25
N ARG A 171 11.18 -10.45 15.82
CA ARG A 171 10.04 -9.77 15.18
C ARG A 171 10.48 -8.89 14.01
N LEU A 172 9.67 -8.86 12.96
CA LEU A 172 9.83 -8.00 11.80
C LEU A 172 8.60 -7.10 11.64
N ILE A 173 8.80 -5.79 11.58
CA ILE A 173 7.75 -4.81 11.27
C ILE A 173 8.10 -4.10 9.97
N ALA A 174 7.16 -4.01 9.04
CA ALA A 174 7.29 -3.17 7.84
C ALA A 174 6.48 -1.88 8.00
N ILE A 175 7.09 -0.73 7.72
CA ILE A 175 6.42 0.58 7.70
C ILE A 175 6.50 1.24 6.32
N LEU A 176 5.49 2.02 5.94
CA LEU A 176 5.50 2.78 4.68
C LEU A 176 6.37 4.04 4.80
N ALA A 177 7.36 4.18 3.91
CA ALA A 177 8.21 5.35 3.81
C ALA A 177 7.39 6.63 3.57
N GLY A 178 7.77 7.74 4.20
CA GLY A 178 7.09 9.05 4.02
C GLY A 178 5.69 9.17 4.64
N SER A 179 5.01 8.07 4.95
CA SER A 179 3.60 8.07 5.41
C SER A 179 3.37 8.31 6.91
N HIS A 180 4.32 8.92 7.61
CA HIS A 180 4.30 9.07 9.07
C HIS A 180 4.32 7.75 9.88
N GLY A 181 4.86 6.66 9.32
CA GLY A 181 5.12 5.42 10.03
C GLY A 181 3.95 4.44 10.10
N VAL A 182 3.09 4.39 9.07
CA VAL A 182 2.00 3.40 9.04
C VAL A 182 2.57 1.99 8.89
N ILE A 183 2.10 1.08 9.75
CA ILE A 183 2.52 -0.32 9.78
C ILE A 183 1.81 -1.08 8.66
N LEU A 184 2.60 -1.65 7.76
CA LEU A 184 2.13 -2.43 6.62
C LEU A 184 2.08 -3.93 6.88
N GLY A 185 2.87 -4.41 7.84
CA GLY A 185 2.88 -5.80 8.28
C GLY A 185 3.73 -6.00 9.52
N ASP A 186 3.41 -7.07 10.24
CA ASP A 186 4.04 -7.49 11.49
C ASP A 186 4.18 -9.01 11.43
N TRP A 187 5.38 -9.54 11.68
CA TRP A 187 5.63 -10.98 11.60
C TRP A 187 6.52 -11.46 12.74
N ASP A 188 6.32 -12.70 13.12
CA ASP A 188 7.24 -13.46 13.96
C ASP A 188 8.41 -13.99 13.13
N VAL A 189 9.62 -13.84 13.65
CA VAL A 189 10.85 -14.33 13.03
C VAL A 189 11.26 -15.65 13.69
N ASP A 190 11.40 -16.70 12.88
CA ASP A 190 11.91 -17.98 13.32
C ASP A 190 13.46 -17.96 13.36
N VAL A 191 14.00 -17.44 14.44
CA VAL A 191 15.45 -17.36 14.67
C VAL A 191 16.16 -18.73 14.65
N ARG A 192 15.42 -19.85 14.81
CA ARG A 192 15.98 -21.20 14.84
C ARG A 192 16.19 -21.77 13.45
N SER A 193 15.33 -21.42 12.49
CA SER A 193 15.47 -21.83 11.09
C SER A 193 16.68 -21.22 10.40
N GLY A 194 17.32 -20.22 11.03
CA GLY A 194 18.48 -19.53 10.50
C GLY A 194 18.09 -18.52 9.41
N TYR A 195 18.89 -17.47 9.28
CA TYR A 195 18.73 -16.52 8.21
C TYR A 195 19.16 -17.16 6.89
N GLY A 196 18.68 -16.64 5.75
CA GLY A 196 19.09 -17.13 4.43
C GLY A 196 20.62 -17.24 4.26
N PRO A 197 21.13 -17.90 3.21
CA PRO A 197 22.55 -18.27 3.09
C PRO A 197 23.56 -17.13 3.30
N ASN A 198 23.15 -15.89 3.04
CA ASN A 198 23.99 -14.69 3.21
C ASN A 198 23.61 -13.83 4.42
N GLY A 199 22.66 -14.26 5.26
CA GLY A 199 22.10 -13.51 6.38
C GLY A 199 21.14 -12.39 5.97
N ASP A 200 20.61 -12.44 4.74
CA ASP A 200 19.88 -11.37 4.05
C ASP A 200 18.37 -11.60 3.94
N VAL A 201 17.89 -12.74 4.44
CA VAL A 201 16.47 -13.11 4.45
C VAL A 201 16.03 -13.35 5.88
N PHE A 202 15.01 -12.61 6.35
CA PHE A 202 14.34 -12.89 7.62
C PHE A 202 13.54 -14.21 7.52
N PRO A 203 13.84 -15.23 8.33
CA PRO A 203 13.02 -16.43 8.41
C PRO A 203 11.72 -16.10 9.15
N LEU A 204 10.56 -16.18 8.51
CA LEU A 204 9.29 -15.87 9.17
C LEU A 204 8.59 -17.17 9.58
N VAL A 205 7.96 -17.18 10.76
CA VAL A 205 7.18 -18.34 11.26
C VAL A 205 6.01 -18.64 10.33
N ASP A 206 5.23 -17.62 9.98
CA ASP A 206 4.16 -17.69 8.99
C ASP A 206 4.22 -16.44 8.09
N PRO A 207 4.79 -16.54 6.87
CA PRO A 207 4.84 -15.42 5.94
C PRO A 207 3.46 -14.94 5.47
N ALA A 208 2.40 -15.74 5.60
CA ALA A 208 1.06 -15.41 5.15
C ALA A 208 0.24 -14.64 6.19
N ASP A 209 0.50 -14.86 7.49
CA ASP A 209 -0.08 -14.07 8.58
C ASP A 209 0.76 -12.82 8.85
N ASP A 210 0.42 -11.73 8.16
CA ASP A 210 1.12 -10.44 8.27
C ASP A 210 0.58 -9.50 9.34
N ASP A 211 -0.30 -10.00 10.22
CA ASP A 211 -0.87 -9.22 11.31
C ASP A 211 -1.26 -10.09 12.53
N PRO A 212 -0.34 -10.90 13.11
CA PRO A 212 -0.64 -11.78 14.24
C PRO A 212 -1.04 -10.97 15.49
N ARG A 213 -0.46 -9.79 15.69
CA ARG A 213 -0.72 -8.91 16.84
C ARG A 213 -1.79 -7.85 16.58
N LYS A 214 -2.43 -7.86 15.40
CA LYS A 214 -3.52 -6.95 15.03
C LYS A 214 -3.14 -5.47 15.10
N ILE A 215 -1.93 -5.13 14.69
CA ILE A 215 -1.41 -3.76 14.65
C ILE A 215 -1.24 -3.20 13.23
N LYS A 216 -1.41 -4.01 12.18
CA LYS A 216 -1.36 -3.55 10.79
C LYS A 216 -2.36 -2.41 10.58
N GLY A 217 -1.88 -1.35 9.91
CA GLY A 217 -2.62 -0.10 9.71
C GLY A 217 -2.50 0.91 10.84
N MET A 218 -2.00 0.55 12.03
CA MET A 218 -1.71 1.51 13.10
C MET A 218 -0.47 2.34 12.77
N ARG A 219 -0.27 3.44 13.50
CA ARG A 219 0.92 4.29 13.37
C ARG A 219 2.01 3.87 14.35
N LEU A 220 3.21 3.60 13.85
CA LEU A 220 4.42 3.49 14.66
C LEU A 220 4.95 4.89 14.98
N VAL A 221 5.09 5.21 16.28
CA VAL A 221 5.52 6.52 16.78
C VAL A 221 6.90 6.37 17.43
N GLY A 222 7.75 7.39 17.37
CA GLY A 222 9.12 7.34 17.92
C GLY A 222 10.19 6.83 16.94
N VAL A 223 9.79 6.47 15.71
CA VAL A 223 10.69 6.21 14.58
C VAL A 223 10.35 7.16 13.44
N SER A 224 11.35 7.94 12.98
CA SER A 224 11.25 8.63 11.70
C SER A 224 11.62 7.63 10.61
N GLY A 225 10.84 7.55 9.53
CA GLY A 225 11.04 6.60 8.42
C GLY A 225 12.27 6.92 7.56
N GLN A 226 13.38 7.32 8.18
CA GLN A 226 14.65 7.53 7.52
C GLN A 226 15.24 6.18 7.09
N SER A 227 15.87 6.22 5.92
CA SER A 227 16.62 5.11 5.33
C SER A 227 17.72 4.63 6.28
N GLY A 228 17.67 3.37 6.70
CA GLY A 228 18.70 2.78 7.55
C GLY A 228 18.28 1.47 8.19
N ARG A 229 19.22 0.82 8.90
CA ARG A 229 18.95 -0.40 9.67
C ARG A 229 18.31 -0.05 11.00
N ILE A 230 16.98 -0.15 11.09
CA ILE A 230 16.24 0.22 12.30
C ILE A 230 16.00 -1.05 13.13
N TYR A 231 16.47 -1.02 14.38
CA TYR A 231 16.20 -2.02 15.40
C TYR A 231 15.60 -1.36 16.64
N SER A 232 14.82 -2.13 17.41
CA SER A 232 14.43 -1.79 18.78
C SER A 232 15.67 -1.56 19.66
N ASP A 233 15.50 -0.81 20.75
CA ASP A 233 16.62 -0.31 21.57
C ASP A 233 17.48 -1.42 22.19
N ASP A 234 16.86 -2.52 22.59
CA ASP A 234 17.51 -3.72 23.14
C ASP A 234 18.48 -4.40 22.14
N LEU A 235 18.36 -4.07 20.85
CA LEU A 235 19.19 -4.61 19.78
C LEU A 235 20.23 -3.62 19.25
N ARG A 236 20.32 -2.40 19.77
CA ARG A 236 21.24 -1.36 19.25
C ARG A 236 22.71 -1.56 19.66
N GLY A 237 22.98 -2.42 20.64
CA GLY A 237 24.33 -2.86 21.04
C GLY A 237 25.00 -3.87 20.10
#